data_AF-A0A8X6MQU1-F1
#
_entry.id   AF-A0A8X6MQU1-F1
#
_cell.length_a   1.000
_cell.length_b   1.000
_cell.length_c   1.000
_cell.angle_alpha   90.00
_cell.angle_beta   90.00
_cell.angle_gamma   90.00
#
_symmetry.space_group_name_H-M   'P 1'
#
loop_
_entity.id
_entity.type
_entity.pdbx_description
1 polymer ?
#
loop_
_entity_poly.entity_id
_entity_poly.type
_entity_poly.pdbx_seq_one_letter_code
_entity_poly.pdbx_strand_id
1 'polypeptide(L)'
;MILDSSAGDSSEIQIHTFSDASQRAYGAATFLRVKHKDRISVDLVTSKSRVAPLKKLSLPRLELMGALLAARLTKEVKKIIDRKCPTTVFFWTDSQITLYWIKGPSHKWKTFVANRVREIQSTDLKSWFHCSGKDNPADLLTRGISVEALSKNSKWWNGPSFLSQTNFLTNGLDEAIPERLYSAEMKKNSNPGNDISLTITSFIMTQNNFFANIINISNSYVKLIRVISFLSLYRFIHNCRTRSAKIKGPLTSQEVSYAENWLIRSLHEKEFPEEMRKLLA
;
A
#
# COMPACT_ATOMS: atom_id res chain seq x y z
N MET A 1 -23.42 -23.12 -13.93
CA MET A 1 -21.96 -23.18 -14.18
C MET A 1 -21.48 -24.58 -13.80
N ILE A 2 -21.53 -25.51 -14.75
CA ILE A 2 -21.07 -26.88 -14.54
C ILE A 2 -19.57 -26.87 -14.85
N LEU A 3 -18.73 -26.85 -13.82
CA LEU A 3 -17.34 -27.25 -13.96
C LEU A 3 -17.35 -28.78 -13.91
N ASP A 4 -17.69 -29.41 -15.03
CA ASP A 4 -17.79 -30.86 -15.11
C ASP A 4 -16.39 -31.45 -15.06
N SER A 5 -16.15 -32.33 -14.11
CA SER A 5 -14.84 -32.92 -13.82
C SER A 5 -14.52 -34.10 -14.72
N SER A 6 -15.01 -34.13 -15.95
CA SER A 6 -14.76 -35.21 -16.90
C SER A 6 -14.24 -34.69 -18.24
N ALA A 7 -13.19 -35.36 -18.72
CA ALA A 7 -12.55 -35.26 -20.03
C ALA A 7 -11.47 -34.17 -20.19
N GLY A 8 -10.20 -34.57 -20.02
CA GLY A 8 -9.23 -34.72 -21.12
C GLY A 8 -8.86 -33.54 -22.03
N ASP A 9 -9.53 -32.39 -21.96
CA ASP A 9 -9.25 -31.22 -22.77
C ASP A 9 -8.93 -30.02 -21.86
N SER A 10 -7.72 -29.48 -21.97
CA SER A 10 -7.22 -28.44 -21.08
C SER A 10 -8.01 -27.15 -21.27
N SER A 11 -9.00 -26.90 -20.40
CA SER A 11 -9.70 -25.62 -20.34
C SER A 11 -8.79 -24.57 -19.71
N GLU A 12 -8.55 -23.48 -20.43
CA GLU A 12 -7.80 -22.35 -19.89
C GLU A 12 -8.77 -21.44 -19.12
N ILE A 13 -8.49 -21.23 -17.83
CA ILE A 13 -9.31 -20.41 -16.95
C ILE A 13 -8.55 -19.15 -16.56
N GLN A 14 -9.16 -18.01 -16.81
CA GLN A 14 -8.59 -16.69 -16.52
C GLN A 14 -9.54 -15.86 -15.67
N ILE A 15 -9.00 -15.14 -14.68
CA ILE A 15 -9.74 -14.22 -13.82
C ILE A 15 -9.40 -12.81 -14.24
N HIS A 16 -10.41 -12.04 -14.67
CA HIS A 16 -10.25 -10.64 -15.06
C HIS A 16 -10.97 -9.76 -14.06
N THR A 17 -10.25 -8.85 -13.40
CA THR A 17 -10.86 -7.92 -12.44
C THR A 17 -10.65 -6.48 -12.88
N PHE A 18 -11.75 -5.78 -13.10
CA PHE A 18 -11.80 -4.37 -13.48
C PHE A 18 -12.03 -3.53 -12.24
N SER A 19 -11.35 -2.39 -12.16
CA SER A 19 -11.54 -1.41 -11.09
C SER A 19 -11.86 -0.05 -11.68
N ASP A 20 -12.67 0.71 -10.95
CA ASP A 20 -12.98 2.09 -11.27
C ASP A 20 -13.30 2.90 -10.01
N ALA A 21 -13.22 4.22 -10.12
CA ALA A 21 -13.68 5.14 -9.11
C ALA A 21 -14.24 6.45 -9.67
N SER A 22 -15.27 6.95 -9.00
CA SER A 22 -15.81 8.29 -9.14
C SER A 22 -15.69 9.05 -7.81
N GLN A 23 -16.03 10.34 -7.82
CA GLN A 23 -16.12 11.13 -6.58
C GLN A 23 -17.20 10.62 -5.60
N ARG A 24 -18.11 9.76 -6.06
CA ARG A 24 -19.24 9.23 -5.27
C ARG A 24 -18.99 7.83 -4.76
N ALA A 25 -18.31 6.98 -5.52
CA ALA A 25 -18.09 5.58 -5.19
C ALA A 25 -16.87 5.02 -5.90
N TYR A 26 -16.32 3.93 -5.39
CA TYR A 26 -15.28 3.15 -6.05
C TYR A 26 -15.61 1.67 -5.97
N GLY A 27 -15.15 0.89 -6.94
CA GLY A 27 -15.60 -0.49 -7.08
C GLY A 27 -14.68 -1.37 -7.89
N ALA A 28 -14.99 -2.66 -7.87
CA ALA A 28 -14.37 -3.65 -8.72
C ALA A 28 -15.41 -4.70 -9.20
N ALA A 29 -15.22 -5.20 -10.42
CA ALA A 29 -16.00 -6.27 -11.02
C ALA A 29 -15.07 -7.37 -11.53
N THR A 30 -15.32 -8.61 -11.10
CA THR A 30 -14.52 -9.79 -11.44
C THR A 30 -15.28 -10.71 -12.36
N PHE A 31 -14.66 -11.04 -13.49
CA PHE A 31 -15.15 -11.93 -14.53
C PHE A 31 -14.30 -13.20 -14.59
N LEU A 32 -14.94 -14.31 -14.93
CA LEU A 32 -14.28 -15.55 -15.29
C LEU A 32 -14.32 -15.69 -16.81
N ARG A 33 -13.16 -15.83 -17.42
CA ARG A 33 -13.01 -16.17 -18.83
C ARG A 33 -12.59 -17.63 -18.92
N VAL A 34 -13.40 -18.46 -19.58
CA VAL A 34 -13.11 -19.87 -19.81
C VAL A 34 -12.95 -20.08 -21.30
N LYS A 35 -11.77 -20.55 -21.71
CA LYS A 35 -11.52 -20.98 -23.08
C LYS A 35 -11.50 -22.50 -23.12
N HIS A 36 -12.44 -23.08 -23.86
CA HIS A 36 -12.53 -24.51 -24.09
C HIS A 36 -12.66 -24.75 -25.60
N LYS A 37 -11.63 -25.37 -26.19
CA LYS A 37 -11.48 -25.49 -27.65
C LYS A 37 -11.53 -24.10 -28.30
N ASP A 38 -12.42 -23.90 -29.27
CA ASP A 38 -12.63 -22.63 -29.98
C ASP A 38 -13.72 -21.75 -29.36
N ARG A 39 -14.26 -22.13 -28.19
CA ARG A 39 -15.30 -21.35 -27.50
C ARG A 39 -14.71 -20.62 -26.31
N ILE A 40 -15.01 -19.33 -26.24
CA ILE A 40 -14.67 -18.47 -25.12
C ILE A 40 -15.98 -18.02 -24.48
N SER A 41 -16.14 -18.28 -23.18
CA SER A 41 -17.22 -17.72 -22.38
C SER A 41 -16.65 -16.75 -21.36
N VAL A 42 -17.35 -15.64 -21.16
CA VAL A 42 -16.98 -14.61 -20.17
C VAL A 42 -18.22 -14.30 -19.37
N ASP A 43 -18.12 -14.46 -18.06
CA ASP A 43 -19.25 -14.27 -17.15
C ASP A 43 -18.82 -13.50 -15.89
N LEU A 44 -19.68 -12.60 -15.43
CA LEU A 44 -19.50 -11.91 -14.16
C LEU A 44 -19.62 -12.91 -13.00
N VAL A 45 -18.58 -13.00 -12.18
CA VAL A 45 -18.57 -13.86 -10.98
C VAL A 45 -19.02 -13.10 -9.76
N THR A 46 -18.46 -11.91 -9.56
CA THR A 46 -18.73 -11.08 -8.39
C THR A 46 -18.37 -9.64 -8.67
N SER A 47 -19.03 -8.72 -7.97
CA SER A 47 -18.64 -7.32 -7.94
C SER A 47 -18.71 -6.80 -6.52
N LYS A 48 -18.01 -5.68 -6.26
CA LYS A 48 -18.03 -5.00 -4.98
C LYS A 48 -17.87 -3.51 -5.19
N SER A 49 -18.77 -2.72 -4.62
CA SER A 49 -18.69 -1.26 -4.61
C SER A 49 -18.64 -0.73 -3.18
N ARG A 50 -18.11 0.49 -3.03
CA ARG A 50 -18.06 1.25 -1.78
C ARG A 50 -18.33 2.72 -2.06
N VAL A 51 -19.13 3.34 -1.20
CA VAL A 51 -19.34 4.79 -1.23
C VAL A 51 -18.02 5.50 -0.88
N ALA A 52 -17.75 6.61 -1.56
CA ALA A 52 -16.56 7.41 -1.31
C ALA A 52 -16.57 7.94 0.14
N PRO A 53 -15.42 7.98 0.83
CA PRO A 53 -15.36 8.45 2.21
C PRO A 53 -15.83 9.90 2.36
N LEU A 54 -16.48 10.23 3.49
CA LEU A 54 -16.90 11.60 3.81
C LEU A 54 -15.73 12.59 3.79
N LYS A 55 -14.55 12.14 4.23
CA LYS A 55 -13.32 12.91 4.06
C LYS A 55 -12.94 12.91 2.58
N LYS A 56 -13.08 14.06 1.94
CA LYS A 56 -12.75 14.24 0.51
C LYS A 56 -11.34 13.73 0.20
N LEU A 57 -11.28 12.74 -0.67
CA LEU A 57 -10.07 12.24 -1.30
C LEU A 57 -10.00 12.76 -2.74
N SER A 58 -8.78 12.90 -3.26
CA SER A 58 -8.59 13.18 -4.68
C SER A 58 -9.05 11.98 -5.52
N LEU A 59 -9.45 12.23 -6.76
CA LEU A 59 -9.87 11.18 -7.68
C LEU A 59 -8.79 10.08 -7.86
N PRO A 60 -7.49 10.39 -8.05
CA PRO A 60 -6.45 9.36 -8.13
C PRO A 60 -6.34 8.48 -6.88
N ARG A 61 -6.60 9.04 -5.69
CA ARG A 61 -6.63 8.24 -4.45
C ARG A 61 -7.84 7.32 -4.39
N LEU A 62 -8.98 7.72 -4.97
CA LEU A 62 -10.17 6.87 -5.07
C LEU A 62 -9.97 5.76 -6.11
N GLU A 63 -9.35 6.07 -7.25
CA GLU A 63 -8.97 5.07 -8.27
C GLU A 63 -8.04 4.01 -7.68
N LEU A 64 -7.01 4.42 -6.92
CA LEU A 64 -6.14 3.51 -6.17
C LEU A 64 -6.91 2.65 -5.14
N MET A 65 -7.97 3.19 -4.52
CA MET A 65 -8.83 2.43 -3.62
C MET A 65 -9.68 1.39 -4.37
N GLY A 66 -10.13 1.71 -5.59
CA GLY A 66 -10.76 0.76 -6.50
C GLY A 66 -9.82 -0.39 -6.87
N ALA A 67 -8.58 -0.07 -7.27
CA ALA A 67 -7.55 -1.07 -7.56
C ALA A 67 -7.23 -1.96 -6.34
N LEU A 68 -7.13 -1.37 -5.15
CA LEU A 68 -6.94 -2.16 -3.91
C LEU A 68 -8.12 -3.10 -3.65
N LEU A 69 -9.36 -2.65 -3.91
CA LEU A 69 -10.54 -3.48 -3.78
C LEU A 69 -10.54 -4.63 -4.77
N ALA A 70 -10.11 -4.38 -6.02
CA ALA A 70 -9.91 -5.42 -7.02
C ALA A 70 -8.92 -6.48 -6.54
N ALA A 71 -7.72 -6.09 -6.10
CA ALA A 71 -6.70 -7.01 -5.59
C ALA A 71 -7.24 -7.94 -4.48
N ARG A 72 -7.99 -7.37 -3.53
CA ARG A 72 -8.61 -8.12 -2.43
C ARG A 72 -9.74 -9.04 -2.92
N LEU A 73 -10.60 -8.56 -3.81
CA LEU A 73 -11.71 -9.34 -4.35
C LEU A 73 -11.19 -10.56 -5.12
N THR A 74 -10.22 -10.34 -6.01
CA THR A 74 -9.57 -11.40 -6.79
C THR A 74 -8.87 -12.41 -5.90
N LYS A 75 -8.24 -11.98 -4.79
CA LYS A 75 -7.64 -12.90 -3.82
C LYS A 75 -8.66 -13.88 -3.25
N GLU A 76 -9.86 -13.40 -2.89
CA GLU A 76 -10.91 -14.28 -2.36
C GLU A 76 -11.51 -15.18 -3.44
N VAL A 77 -11.74 -14.66 -4.66
CA VAL A 77 -12.23 -15.47 -5.78
C VAL A 77 -11.23 -16.57 -6.16
N LYS A 78 -9.95 -16.21 -6.26
CA LYS A 78 -8.86 -17.12 -6.61
C LYS A 78 -8.75 -18.29 -5.63
N LYS A 79 -8.87 -18.04 -4.31
CA LYS A 79 -8.89 -19.12 -3.28
C LYS A 79 -9.97 -20.17 -3.54
N ILE A 80 -11.11 -19.77 -4.10
CA ILE A 80 -12.24 -20.67 -4.37
C ILE A 80 -12.01 -21.44 -5.68
N ILE A 81 -11.53 -20.76 -6.73
CA ILE A 81 -11.40 -21.32 -8.07
C ILE A 81 -10.15 -22.19 -8.22
N ASP A 82 -9.01 -21.77 -7.66
CA ASP A 82 -7.72 -22.49 -7.78
C ASP A 82 -7.76 -23.89 -7.14
N ARG A 83 -8.74 -24.16 -6.28
CA ARG A 83 -8.99 -25.51 -5.76
C ARG A 83 -9.32 -26.53 -6.84
N LYS A 84 -9.77 -26.08 -8.02
CA LYS A 84 -10.18 -26.94 -9.13
C LYS A 84 -9.15 -26.96 -10.26
N CYS A 85 -8.66 -25.79 -10.68
CA CYS A 85 -7.69 -25.66 -11.76
C CYS A 85 -6.80 -24.43 -11.55
N PRO A 86 -5.53 -24.42 -12.00
CA PRO A 86 -4.70 -23.22 -12.02
C PRO A 86 -5.33 -22.10 -12.84
N THR A 87 -5.34 -20.87 -12.32
CA THR A 87 -5.89 -19.70 -13.01
C THR A 87 -4.86 -18.62 -13.30
N THR A 88 -4.96 -18.01 -14.48
CA THR A 88 -4.21 -16.80 -14.84
C THR A 88 -5.01 -15.57 -14.41
N VAL A 89 -4.35 -14.56 -13.84
CA VAL A 89 -5.01 -13.37 -13.28
C VAL A 89 -4.64 -12.12 -14.06
N PHE A 90 -5.65 -11.29 -14.35
CA PHE A 90 -5.52 -9.99 -15.00
C PHE A 90 -6.28 -8.92 -14.21
N PHE A 91 -5.64 -7.79 -13.99
CA PHE A 91 -6.21 -6.60 -13.36
C PHE A 91 -6.26 -5.45 -14.36
N TRP A 92 -7.39 -4.74 -14.37
CA TRP A 92 -7.66 -3.68 -15.33
C TRP A 92 -8.07 -2.39 -14.61
N THR A 93 -7.50 -1.27 -15.07
CA THR A 93 -7.88 0.08 -14.64
C THR A 93 -7.76 1.03 -15.82
N ASP A 94 -8.62 2.02 -15.90
CA ASP A 94 -8.53 3.16 -16.83
C ASP A 94 -7.71 4.33 -16.28
N SER A 95 -7.27 4.24 -15.03
CA SER A 95 -6.40 5.24 -14.42
C SER A 95 -4.93 4.93 -14.69
N GLN A 96 -4.35 5.65 -15.66
CA GLN A 96 -2.91 5.63 -15.91
C GLN A 96 -2.10 5.99 -14.65
N ILE A 97 -2.55 6.99 -13.86
CA ILE A 97 -1.88 7.42 -12.63
C ILE A 97 -1.84 6.27 -11.61
N THR A 98 -2.96 5.57 -11.44
CA THR A 98 -3.04 4.41 -10.54
C THR A 98 -2.08 3.31 -11.00
N LEU A 99 -2.07 3.00 -12.29
CA LEU A 99 -1.19 1.99 -12.86
C LEU A 99 0.30 2.36 -12.65
N TYR A 100 0.65 3.64 -12.81
CA TYR A 100 1.99 4.14 -12.57
C TYR A 100 2.42 4.03 -11.10
N TRP A 101 1.51 4.35 -10.16
CA TRP A 101 1.79 4.15 -8.74
C TRP A 101 2.01 2.69 -8.37
N ILE A 102 1.21 1.78 -8.95
CA ILE A 102 1.30 0.33 -8.71
C ILE A 102 2.62 -0.24 -9.23
N LYS A 103 3.01 0.13 -10.45
CA LYS A 103 4.26 -0.32 -11.09
C LYS A 103 5.51 0.35 -10.50
N GLY A 104 5.36 1.53 -9.90
CA GLY A 104 6.44 2.25 -9.24
C GLY A 104 6.76 1.76 -7.81
N PRO A 105 7.95 2.07 -7.28
CA PRO A 105 8.34 1.67 -5.93
C PRO A 105 7.51 2.42 -4.86
N SER A 106 6.82 1.67 -4.01
CA SER A 106 5.87 2.21 -3.02
C SER A 106 6.45 3.24 -2.06
N HIS A 107 7.74 3.16 -1.73
CA HIS A 107 8.39 4.06 -0.75
C HIS A 107 8.53 5.51 -1.22
N LYS A 108 8.44 5.77 -2.55
CA LYS A 108 8.48 7.12 -3.14
C LYS A 108 7.22 7.93 -2.84
N TRP A 109 6.11 7.27 -2.54
CA TRP A 109 4.81 7.91 -2.34
C TRP A 109 4.56 8.29 -0.87
N LYS A 110 3.70 9.28 -0.64
CA LYS A 110 3.18 9.61 0.70
C LYS A 110 2.46 8.41 1.32
N THR A 111 2.40 8.38 2.65
CA THR A 111 1.96 7.22 3.45
C THR A 111 0.64 6.61 3.01
N PHE A 112 -0.35 7.43 2.59
CA PHE A 112 -1.63 6.93 2.11
C PHE A 112 -1.48 6.04 0.88
N VAL A 113 -0.80 6.54 -0.15
CA VAL A 113 -0.56 5.84 -1.42
C VAL A 113 0.41 4.69 -1.20
N ALA A 114 1.53 4.94 -0.51
CA ALA A 114 2.57 3.94 -0.25
C ALA A 114 2.05 2.66 0.39
N ASN A 115 1.21 2.77 1.43
CA ASN A 115 0.69 1.60 2.14
C ASN A 115 -0.26 0.76 1.26
N ARG A 116 -1.05 1.42 0.40
CA ARG A 116 -2.02 0.75 -0.49
C ARG A 116 -1.32 0.11 -1.68
N VAL A 117 -0.35 0.82 -2.26
CA VAL A 117 0.54 0.27 -3.31
C VAL A 117 1.29 -0.95 -2.78
N ARG A 118 1.85 -0.90 -1.57
CA ARG A 118 2.53 -2.05 -0.96
C ARG A 118 1.61 -3.28 -0.86
N GLU A 119 0.36 -3.07 -0.49
CA GLU A 119 -0.61 -4.16 -0.41
C GLU A 119 -0.96 -4.72 -1.81
N ILE A 120 -1.19 -3.84 -2.79
CA ILE A 120 -1.42 -4.25 -4.19
C ILE A 120 -0.20 -5.00 -4.75
N GLN A 121 1.02 -4.58 -4.41
CA GLN A 121 2.29 -5.22 -4.80
C GLN A 121 2.48 -6.64 -4.24
N SER A 122 1.58 -7.11 -3.37
CA SER A 122 1.51 -8.55 -3.03
C SER A 122 0.89 -9.41 -4.14
N THR A 123 0.28 -8.79 -5.15
CA THR A 123 -0.14 -9.42 -6.41
C THR A 123 1.00 -9.40 -7.42
N ASP A 124 0.86 -10.15 -8.52
CA ASP A 124 1.82 -10.04 -9.62
C ASP A 124 1.66 -8.70 -10.35
N LEU A 125 2.72 -7.89 -10.32
CA LEU A 125 2.78 -6.59 -10.99
C LEU A 125 2.62 -6.69 -12.51
N LYS A 126 3.02 -7.82 -13.10
CA LYS A 126 2.88 -8.05 -14.55
C LYS A 126 1.43 -8.29 -14.96
N SER A 127 0.54 -8.59 -14.02
CA SER A 127 -0.89 -8.79 -14.26
C SER A 127 -1.69 -7.49 -14.33
N TRP A 128 -1.08 -6.31 -14.18
CA TRP A 128 -1.78 -5.02 -14.17
C TRP A 128 -1.69 -4.29 -15.52
N PHE A 129 -2.86 -4.05 -16.11
CA PHE A 129 -3.01 -3.49 -17.45
C PHE A 129 -3.94 -2.28 -17.46
N HIS A 130 -3.73 -1.42 -18.46
CA HIS A 130 -4.62 -0.31 -18.74
C HIS A 130 -5.78 -0.77 -19.63
N CYS A 131 -7.00 -0.31 -19.35
CA CYS A 131 -8.15 -0.43 -20.25
C CYS A 131 -8.75 0.94 -20.55
N SER A 132 -9.34 1.13 -21.73
CA SER A 132 -10.12 2.34 -22.00
C SER A 132 -11.33 2.43 -21.05
N GLY A 133 -11.64 3.62 -20.53
CA GLY A 133 -12.83 3.83 -19.71
C GLY A 133 -14.14 3.44 -20.41
N LYS A 134 -14.18 3.49 -21.75
CA LYS A 134 -15.34 3.00 -22.53
C LYS A 134 -15.52 1.48 -22.43
N ASP A 135 -14.42 0.75 -22.26
CA ASP A 135 -14.41 -0.71 -22.16
C ASP A 135 -14.36 -1.20 -20.72
N ASN A 136 -14.35 -0.28 -19.74
CA ASN A 136 -14.32 -0.60 -18.32
C ASN A 136 -15.74 -0.86 -17.78
N PRO A 137 -16.15 -2.12 -17.51
CA PRO A 137 -17.47 -2.41 -16.95
C PRO A 137 -17.64 -1.87 -15.52
N ALA A 138 -16.54 -1.60 -14.80
CA ALA A 138 -16.61 -1.07 -13.44
C ALA A 138 -17.12 0.39 -13.39
N ASP A 139 -17.13 1.12 -14.52
CA ASP A 139 -17.73 2.46 -14.62
C ASP A 139 -19.23 2.47 -14.23
N LEU A 140 -19.94 1.38 -14.54
CA LEU A 140 -21.35 1.21 -14.17
C LEU A 140 -21.54 1.13 -12.65
N LEU A 141 -20.54 0.62 -11.91
CA LEU A 141 -20.58 0.56 -10.44
C LEU A 141 -20.43 1.93 -9.78
N THR A 142 -19.70 2.84 -10.40
CA THR A 142 -19.28 4.10 -9.77
C THR A 142 -20.13 5.29 -10.19
N ARG A 143 -20.72 5.23 -11.40
CA ARG A 143 -21.64 6.25 -11.93
C ARG A 143 -23.11 5.98 -11.59
N GLY A 144 -23.44 4.71 -11.35
CA GLY A 144 -24.81 4.27 -11.12
C GLY A 144 -25.57 4.04 -12.42
N ILE A 145 -26.50 3.08 -12.37
CA ILE A 145 -27.34 2.66 -13.48
C ILE A 145 -28.67 2.14 -12.91
N SER A 146 -29.77 2.31 -13.64
CA SER A 146 -31.06 1.75 -13.24
C SER A 146 -31.04 0.22 -13.31
N VAL A 147 -31.86 -0.44 -12.48
CA VAL A 147 -31.94 -1.90 -12.43
C VAL A 147 -32.36 -2.48 -13.79
N GLU A 148 -33.30 -1.84 -14.48
CA GLU A 148 -33.80 -2.24 -15.81
C GLU A 148 -32.73 -2.12 -16.90
N ALA A 149 -31.91 -1.08 -16.86
CA ALA A 149 -30.82 -0.91 -17.80
C ALA A 149 -29.69 -1.91 -17.49
N LEU A 150 -29.40 -2.14 -16.21
CA LEU A 150 -28.39 -3.10 -15.77
C LEU A 150 -28.76 -4.54 -16.17
N SER A 151 -30.03 -4.93 -16.05
CA SER A 151 -30.46 -6.30 -16.39
C SER A 151 -30.29 -6.61 -17.87
N LYS A 152 -30.33 -5.60 -18.75
CA LYS A 152 -30.15 -5.74 -20.21
C LYS A 152 -28.71 -5.46 -20.68
N ASN A 153 -27.80 -5.13 -19.77
CA ASN A 153 -26.45 -4.69 -20.12
C ASN A 153 -25.50 -5.89 -20.30
N SER A 154 -25.26 -6.29 -21.55
CA SER A 154 -24.34 -7.39 -21.87
C SER A 154 -22.91 -7.13 -21.41
N LYS A 155 -22.42 -5.89 -21.45
CA LYS A 155 -21.06 -5.54 -20.99
C LYS A 155 -20.89 -5.80 -19.48
N TRP A 156 -21.95 -5.62 -18.70
CA TRP A 156 -21.93 -5.90 -17.28
C TRP A 156 -21.91 -7.41 -16.97
N TRP A 157 -22.72 -8.19 -17.68
CA TRP A 157 -22.87 -9.63 -17.40
C TRP A 157 -21.81 -10.50 -18.09
N ASN A 158 -21.39 -10.13 -19.30
CA ASN A 158 -20.47 -10.89 -20.14
C ASN A 158 -19.13 -10.20 -20.37
N GLY A 159 -18.89 -9.07 -19.70
CA GLY A 159 -17.66 -8.31 -19.83
C GLY A 159 -17.52 -7.57 -21.16
N PRO A 160 -16.42 -6.83 -21.36
CA PRO A 160 -16.14 -6.14 -22.62
C PRO A 160 -15.82 -7.12 -23.74
N SER A 161 -16.14 -6.71 -24.98
CA SER A 161 -16.03 -7.55 -26.18
C SER A 161 -14.63 -8.11 -26.42
N PHE A 162 -13.58 -7.38 -26.04
CA PHE A 162 -12.20 -7.85 -26.20
C PHE A 162 -11.90 -9.12 -25.39
N LEU A 163 -12.59 -9.37 -24.27
CA LEU A 163 -12.40 -10.62 -23.51
C LEU A 163 -12.95 -11.84 -24.25
N SER A 164 -13.90 -11.65 -25.17
CA SER A 164 -14.42 -12.74 -26.00
C SER A 164 -13.49 -13.09 -27.17
N GLN A 165 -12.44 -12.30 -27.41
CA GLN A 165 -11.47 -12.54 -28.47
C GLN A 165 -10.39 -13.54 -28.02
N THR A 166 -9.83 -14.30 -28.96
CA THR A 166 -8.79 -15.31 -28.68
C THR A 166 -7.53 -14.67 -28.13
N ASN A 167 -7.13 -13.55 -28.73
CA ASN A 167 -6.03 -12.70 -28.31
C ASN A 167 -6.58 -11.32 -28.01
N PHE A 168 -6.31 -10.78 -26.83
CA PHE A 168 -6.60 -9.40 -26.47
C PHE A 168 -5.30 -8.68 -26.14
N LEU A 169 -5.20 -7.42 -26.54
CA LEU A 169 -3.99 -6.64 -26.32
C LEU A 169 -3.87 -6.26 -24.85
N THR A 170 -2.72 -6.58 -24.26
CA THR A 170 -2.32 -6.14 -22.92
C THR A 170 -1.43 -4.91 -23.06
N ASN A 171 -2.03 -3.75 -23.31
CA ASN A 171 -1.26 -2.53 -23.50
C ASN A 171 -0.50 -2.17 -22.21
N GLY A 172 0.81 -1.95 -22.34
CA GLY A 172 1.66 -1.40 -21.29
C GLY A 172 1.40 0.08 -21.06
N LEU A 173 2.02 0.64 -20.03
CA LEU A 173 2.20 2.09 -19.96
C LEU A 173 3.34 2.44 -20.90
N ASP A 174 3.04 2.70 -22.17
CA ASP A 174 4.06 3.12 -23.15
C ASP A 174 4.25 4.65 -23.14
N GLU A 175 3.30 5.39 -22.53
CA GLU A 175 3.34 6.84 -22.43
C GLU A 175 3.87 7.31 -21.07
N ALA A 176 4.80 8.26 -21.11
CA ALA A 176 5.28 8.95 -19.92
C ALA A 176 4.15 9.78 -19.30
N ILE A 177 3.83 9.52 -18.03
CA ILE A 177 2.81 10.28 -17.31
C ILE A 177 3.38 11.66 -16.94
N PRO A 178 2.66 12.77 -17.23
CA PRO A 178 3.08 14.11 -16.85
C PRO A 178 3.35 14.23 -15.34
N GLU A 179 4.50 14.78 -14.96
CA GLU A 179 4.94 14.88 -13.55
C GLU A 179 3.92 15.57 -12.64
N ARG A 180 3.23 16.59 -13.16
CA ARG A 180 2.16 17.31 -12.45
C ARG A 180 1.06 16.42 -11.87
N LEU A 181 0.84 15.23 -12.44
CA LEU A 181 -0.24 14.32 -12.03
C LEU A 181 0.13 13.47 -10.80
N TYR A 182 1.42 13.25 -10.54
CA TYR A 182 1.88 12.42 -9.42
C TYR A 182 2.76 13.15 -8.41
N SER A 183 3.35 14.31 -8.77
CA SER A 183 4.29 15.05 -7.91
C SER A 183 3.69 15.43 -6.56
N ALA A 184 2.39 15.72 -6.50
CA ALA A 184 1.68 16.02 -5.26
C ALA A 184 1.67 14.84 -4.27
N GLU A 185 1.78 13.60 -4.74
CA GLU A 185 1.82 12.39 -3.92
C GLU A 185 3.22 11.84 -3.69
N MET A 186 4.23 12.41 -4.34
CA MET A 186 5.62 12.09 -4.02
C MET A 186 5.97 12.60 -2.62
N LYS A 187 6.76 11.81 -1.89
CA LYS A 187 7.47 12.35 -0.73
C LYS A 187 8.39 13.44 -1.24
N LYS A 188 8.30 14.63 -0.65
CA LYS A 188 9.37 15.62 -0.80
C LYS A 188 10.59 14.97 -0.16
N ASN A 189 11.56 14.56 -0.97
CA ASN A 189 12.87 14.27 -0.45
C ASN A 189 13.36 15.57 0.19
N SER A 190 13.55 15.58 1.51
CA SER A 190 14.49 16.53 2.10
C SER A 190 15.85 16.16 1.48
N ASN A 191 16.20 16.88 0.42
CA ASN A 191 17.40 16.80 -0.43
C ASN A 191 17.40 15.71 -1.54
N PRO A 192 17.54 16.12 -2.83
CA PRO A 192 17.76 15.21 -3.95
C PRO A 192 19.25 14.88 -4.07
N GLY A 193 19.76 14.06 -3.15
CA GLY A 193 21.20 13.73 -3.15
C GLY A 193 21.58 12.38 -2.54
N ASN A 194 20.65 11.60 -1.99
CA ASN A 194 20.97 10.30 -1.42
C ASN A 194 20.14 9.21 -2.08
N ASP A 195 20.66 8.70 -3.20
CA ASP A 195 20.32 7.36 -3.67
C ASP A 195 20.57 6.35 -2.54
N ILE A 196 19.69 5.36 -2.53
CA ILE A 196 19.58 4.18 -1.67
C ILE A 196 20.93 3.80 -1.01
N SER A 197 21.18 4.30 0.19
CA SER A 197 22.19 3.74 1.07
C SER A 197 21.48 2.87 2.11
N LEU A 198 21.76 1.56 2.05
CA LEU A 198 21.56 0.66 3.18
C LEU A 198 22.19 1.33 4.39
N THR A 199 21.36 1.94 5.24
CA THR A 199 21.85 2.63 6.43
C THR A 199 22.24 1.56 7.44
N ILE A 200 23.40 0.94 7.24
CA ILE A 200 24.30 0.67 8.36
C ILE A 200 24.60 2.07 8.87
N THR A 201 24.02 2.43 10.01
CA THR A 201 24.32 3.69 10.68
C THR A 201 25.78 3.63 11.11
N SER A 202 26.69 3.95 10.19
CA SER A 202 28.02 4.40 10.57
C SER A 202 27.80 5.65 11.41
N PHE A 203 28.29 5.56 12.63
CA PHE A 203 28.27 6.59 13.64
C PHE A 203 28.99 7.83 13.09
N ILE A 204 28.25 8.75 12.48
CA ILE A 204 28.77 10.07 12.16
C ILE A 204 28.76 10.85 13.47
N MET A 205 29.96 11.07 14.00
CA MET A 205 30.23 12.01 15.08
C MET A 205 29.96 13.44 14.55
N THR A 206 28.70 13.86 14.56
CA THR A 206 28.34 15.28 14.47
C THR A 206 27.51 15.65 15.67
N GLN A 207 28.03 16.64 16.40
CA GLN A 207 27.55 17.23 17.64
C GLN A 207 26.01 17.16 17.83
N ASN A 208 25.58 16.29 18.74
CA ASN A 208 24.45 16.37 19.68
C ASN A 208 23.14 17.08 19.24
N ASN A 209 22.40 16.50 18.29
CA ASN A 209 20.97 16.83 18.08
C ASN A 209 19.99 15.83 18.71
N PHE A 210 20.46 14.68 19.22
CA PHE A 210 19.58 13.66 19.80
C PHE A 210 18.85 14.17 21.06
N PHE A 211 19.57 14.87 21.93
CA PHE A 211 19.03 15.42 23.17
C PHE A 211 17.95 16.49 22.92
N ALA A 212 18.25 17.45 22.02
CA ALA A 212 17.30 18.50 21.62
C ALA A 212 16.02 17.91 21.01
N ASN A 213 16.17 16.85 20.19
CA ASN A 213 15.03 16.16 19.61
C ASN A 213 14.18 15.46 20.66
N ILE A 214 14.78 14.86 21.70
CA ILE A 214 14.03 14.20 22.78
C ILE A 214 13.23 15.19 23.62
N ILE A 215 13.82 16.33 23.99
CA ILE A 215 13.11 17.34 24.80
C ILE A 215 11.89 17.88 24.06
N ASN A 216 11.99 18.06 22.75
CA ASN A 216 10.90 18.55 21.92
C ASN A 216 9.76 17.52 21.68
N ILE A 217 9.88 16.27 22.14
CA ILE A 217 8.82 15.25 21.97
C ILE A 217 7.60 15.56 22.85
N SER A 218 7.80 16.12 24.04
CA SER A 218 6.70 16.38 24.97
C SER A 218 7.06 17.38 26.06
N ASN A 219 6.12 18.27 26.38
CA ASN A 219 6.20 19.18 27.52
C ASN A 219 5.90 18.52 28.88
N SER A 220 5.71 17.19 28.93
CA SER A 220 5.46 16.46 30.18
C SER A 220 6.76 15.82 30.65
N TYR A 221 7.26 16.30 31.79
CA TYR A 221 8.45 15.78 32.44
C TYR A 221 8.38 14.26 32.69
N VAL A 222 7.27 13.79 33.25
CA VAL A 222 7.04 12.35 33.52
C VAL A 222 7.05 11.51 32.22
N LYS A 223 6.48 12.04 31.14
CA LYS A 223 6.45 11.36 29.84
C LYS A 223 7.84 11.30 29.21
N LEU A 224 8.60 12.39 29.31
CA LEU A 224 9.95 12.50 28.79
C LEU A 224 10.89 11.54 29.54
N ILE A 225 10.82 11.47 30.87
CA ILE A 225 11.57 10.50 31.67
C ILE A 225 11.25 9.06 31.26
N ARG A 226 9.96 8.71 31.08
CA ARG A 226 9.57 7.38 30.59
C ARG A 226 10.17 7.08 29.22
N VAL A 227 10.13 8.03 28.29
CA VAL A 227 10.70 7.88 26.94
C VAL A 227 12.21 7.66 27.01
N ILE A 228 12.93 8.43 27.84
CA ILE A 228 14.37 8.27 28.06
C ILE A 228 14.67 6.91 28.70
N SER A 229 13.93 6.47 29.71
CA SER A 229 14.10 5.15 30.33
C SER A 229 13.94 4.00 29.31
N PHE A 230 13.05 4.13 28.33
CA PHE A 230 12.88 3.13 27.28
C PHE A 230 13.95 3.20 26.18
N LEU A 231 14.31 4.42 25.75
CA LEU A 231 15.17 4.64 24.58
C LEU A 231 16.66 4.63 24.89
N SER A 232 17.11 5.34 25.92
CA SER A 232 18.49 5.82 25.91
C SER A 232 19.49 4.99 26.70
N LEU A 233 19.12 4.27 27.77
CA LEU A 233 20.19 3.76 28.67
C LEU A 233 20.04 2.36 29.23
N TYR A 234 18.84 1.78 29.30
CA TYR A 234 18.69 0.43 29.87
C TYR A 234 18.14 -0.56 28.86
N ARG A 235 16.87 -0.46 28.47
CA ARG A 235 16.22 -1.60 27.80
C ARG A 235 16.57 -1.75 26.34
N PHE A 236 16.56 -0.68 25.56
CA PHE A 236 16.84 -0.78 24.13
C PHE A 236 18.29 -1.22 23.88
N ILE A 237 19.26 -0.54 24.50
CA ILE A 237 20.69 -0.88 24.37
C ILE A 237 20.98 -2.28 24.96
N HIS A 238 20.49 -2.61 26.16
CA HIS A 238 20.68 -3.92 26.76
C HIS A 238 20.06 -5.03 25.90
N ASN A 239 18.81 -4.87 25.43
CA ASN A 239 18.13 -5.91 24.65
C ASN A 239 18.68 -6.06 23.22
N CYS A 240 19.35 -5.03 22.70
CA CYS A 240 20.10 -5.10 21.45
C CYS A 240 21.46 -5.82 21.63
N ARG A 241 22.09 -5.70 22.80
CA ARG A 241 23.38 -6.34 23.12
C ARG A 241 23.24 -7.76 23.66
N THR A 242 22.17 -8.08 24.38
CA THR A 242 21.95 -9.36 25.05
C THR A 242 20.67 -10.02 24.52
N ARG A 243 20.82 -10.88 23.50
CA ARG A 243 19.67 -11.47 22.78
C ARG A 243 18.92 -12.55 23.58
N SER A 244 19.60 -13.22 24.51
CA SER A 244 19.10 -14.36 25.29
C SER A 244 18.34 -13.97 26.57
N ALA A 245 18.61 -12.80 27.16
CA ALA A 245 17.98 -12.36 28.42
C ALA A 245 17.37 -10.95 28.26
N LYS A 246 16.28 -10.86 27.50
CA LYS A 246 15.61 -9.58 27.25
C LYS A 246 14.83 -9.11 28.48
N ILE A 247 15.08 -7.87 28.90
CA ILE A 247 14.32 -7.21 29.96
C ILE A 247 12.95 -6.82 29.40
N LYS A 248 11.89 -7.33 30.02
CA LYS A 248 10.47 -7.09 29.67
C LYS A 248 9.69 -6.76 30.95
N GLY A 249 8.60 -6.00 30.85
CA GLY A 249 7.72 -5.66 31.99
C GLY A 249 7.60 -4.15 32.25
N PRO A 250 7.03 -3.72 33.39
CA PRO A 250 6.94 -2.31 33.77
C PRO A 250 8.31 -1.72 34.09
N LEU A 251 8.47 -0.39 34.00
CA LEU A 251 9.73 0.31 34.34
C LEU A 251 10.01 0.18 35.83
N THR A 252 11.26 -0.13 36.17
CA THR A 252 11.74 -0.18 37.57
C THR A 252 12.11 1.22 38.07
N SER A 253 12.08 1.44 39.39
CA SER A 253 12.44 2.72 40.00
C SER A 253 13.89 3.14 39.70
N GLN A 254 14.80 2.17 39.61
CA GLN A 254 16.21 2.40 39.26
C GLN A 254 16.37 2.93 37.81
N GLU A 255 15.62 2.37 36.85
CA GLU A 255 15.63 2.82 35.45
C GLU A 255 15.09 4.25 35.28
N VAL A 256 14.14 4.64 36.12
CA VAL A 256 13.57 5.99 36.14
C VAL A 256 14.56 6.98 36.74
N SER A 257 15.16 6.66 37.90
CA SER A 257 16.15 7.52 38.56
C SER A 257 17.40 7.73 37.72
N TYR A 258 17.85 6.71 36.98
CA TYR A 258 19.00 6.85 36.09
C TYR A 258 18.69 7.76 34.88
N ALA A 259 17.50 7.62 34.29
CA ALA A 259 17.05 8.47 33.19
C ALA A 259 16.92 9.94 33.61
N GLU A 260 16.45 10.18 34.83
CA GLU A 260 16.36 11.51 35.44
C GLU A 260 17.74 12.14 35.66
N ASN A 261 18.67 11.43 36.28
CA ASN A 261 20.03 11.92 36.49
C ASN A 261 20.75 12.20 35.17
N TRP A 262 20.55 11.36 34.16
CA TRP A 262 21.12 11.59 32.84
C TRP A 262 20.56 12.85 32.18
N LEU A 263 19.24 13.05 32.22
CA LEU A 263 18.59 14.24 31.68
C LEU A 263 19.11 15.53 32.34
N ILE A 264 19.25 15.53 33.67
CA ILE A 264 19.77 16.67 34.43
C ILE A 264 21.22 16.97 34.03
N ARG A 265 22.08 15.94 33.96
CA ARG A 265 23.48 16.11 33.55
C ARG A 265 23.60 16.67 32.13
N SER A 266 22.84 16.12 31.19
CA SER A 266 22.85 16.59 29.80
C SER A 266 22.28 18.00 29.63
N LEU A 267 21.34 18.42 30.48
CA LEU A 267 20.86 19.81 30.50
C LEU A 267 21.93 20.75 31.06
N HIS A 268 22.60 20.38 32.15
CA HIS A 268 23.68 21.16 32.74
C HIS A 268 24.87 21.32 31.80
N GLU A 269 25.28 20.26 31.09
CA GLU A 269 26.35 20.33 30.10
C GLU A 269 26.03 21.27 28.92
N LYS A 270 24.75 21.43 28.59
CA LYS A 270 24.30 22.28 27.49
C LYS A 270 24.16 23.74 27.88
N GLU A 271 23.52 24.02 29.02
CA GLU A 271 23.18 25.39 29.44
C GLU A 271 24.32 26.05 30.24
N PHE A 272 25.17 25.26 30.90
CA PHE A 272 26.26 25.74 31.77
C PHE A 272 27.63 25.15 31.38
N PRO A 273 28.06 25.29 30.11
CA PRO A 273 29.28 24.65 29.61
C PRO A 273 30.55 25.23 30.25
N GLU A 274 30.53 26.50 30.68
CA GLU A 274 31.67 27.17 31.33
C GLU A 274 31.81 26.78 32.80
N GLU A 275 30.70 26.64 33.54
CA GLU A 275 30.71 26.17 34.94
C GLU A 275 31.11 24.69 35.02
N MET A 276 30.63 23.84 34.11
CA MET A 276 31.04 22.43 34.04
C MET A 276 32.53 22.28 33.73
N ARG A 277 33.12 23.17 32.92
CA ARG A 277 34.56 23.16 32.63
C ARG A 277 35.41 23.56 33.84
N LYS A 278 34.90 24.42 34.72
CA LYS A 278 35.56 24.83 35.97
C LYS A 278 35.45 23.79 37.10
N LEU A 279 34.43 22.93 37.07
CA LEU A 279 34.24 21.85 38.05
C LEU A 279 35.07 20.58 37.73
N LEU A 280 35.62 20.49 36.51
CA LEU A 280 36.41 19.36 36.03
C LEU A 280 37.92 19.69 35.89
N ALA A 281 38.33 20.89 36.29
CA ALA A 281 39.74 21.33 36.40
C ALA A 281 40.19 21.23 37.86
#